data_AF-A0A1H3IWU6-F1
#
_entry.id   AF-A0A1H3IWU6-F1
#
_cell.length_a   1.000
_cell.length_b   1.000
_cell.length_c   1.000
_cell.angle_alpha   90.00
_cell.angle_beta   90.00
_cell.angle_gamma   90.00
#
_symmetry.space_group_name_H-M   'P 1'
#
loop_
_entity.id
_entity.type
_entity.pdbx_description
1 polymer ?
#
loop_
_entity_poly.entity_id
_entity_poly.type
_entity_poly.pdbx_seq_one_letter_code
_entity_poly.pdbx_strand_id
1 'polypeptide(L)'
;MADQTRLVAERLNAISIQHDDTGEEVKSTRTSLGVEIATMASQNKGAMIQALNDVHMEWDRQCLTVENELHAMAQAIRDASAKYQTQDQDIAEKVRRGGTGTHRVVPTSPSEMGGFLK
;
A
#
# COMPACT_ATOMS: atom_id res chain seq x y z
N MET A 1 0.36 15.53 13.43
CA MET A 1 1.01 14.91 12.24
C MET A 1 0.83 13.39 12.22
N ALA A 2 1.04 12.66 13.32
CA ALA A 2 0.83 11.20 13.37
C ALA A 2 -0.56 10.72 12.90
N ASP A 3 -1.64 11.41 13.27
CA ASP A 3 -3.00 11.04 12.80
C ASP A 3 -3.16 11.14 11.28
N GLN A 4 -2.45 12.09 10.65
CA GLN A 4 -2.48 12.29 9.20
C GLN A 4 -1.70 11.18 8.49
N THR A 5 -0.56 10.75 9.03
CA THR A 5 0.23 9.64 8.49
C THR A 5 -0.48 8.29 8.65
N ARG A 6 -1.13 8.05 9.80
CA ARG A 6 -1.90 6.82 10.05
C ARG A 6 -3.08 6.68 9.09
N LEU A 7 -3.82 7.76 8.85
CA LEU A 7 -4.93 7.79 7.90
C LEU A 7 -4.46 7.56 6.46
N VAL A 8 -3.25 8.02 6.12
CA VAL A 8 -2.62 7.76 4.82
C VAL A 8 -2.22 6.27 4.69
N ALA A 9 -1.60 5.67 5.72
CA ALA A 9 -1.25 4.26 5.70
C ALA A 9 -2.48 3.33 5.59
N GLU A 10 -3.57 3.65 6.30
CA GLU A 10 -4.84 2.92 6.18
C GLU A 10 -5.43 3.02 4.77
N ARG A 11 -5.44 4.21 4.16
CA ARG A 11 -5.89 4.40 2.77
C ARG A 11 -5.03 3.66 1.76
N LEU A 12 -3.71 3.69 1.93
CA LEU A 12 -2.78 2.96 1.06
C LEU A 12 -3.01 1.46 1.16
N ASN A 13 -3.21 0.91 2.36
CA ASN A 13 -3.53 -0.50 2.53
C ASN A 13 -4.84 -0.88 1.81
N ALA A 14 -5.89 -0.06 1.93
CA ALA A 14 -7.15 -0.28 1.22
C ALA A 14 -6.99 -0.29 -0.31
N ILE A 15 -6.19 0.62 -0.86
CA ILE A 15 -5.89 0.67 -2.30
C ILE A 15 -5.10 -0.58 -2.73
N SER A 16 -4.15 -1.07 -1.91
CA SER A 16 -3.40 -2.29 -2.24
C SER A 16 -4.30 -3.54 -2.31
N ILE A 17 -5.26 -3.66 -1.38
CA ILE A 17 -6.25 -4.75 -1.40
C ILE A 17 -7.10 -4.65 -2.67
N GLN A 18 -7.56 -3.45 -3.03
CA GLN A 18 -8.35 -3.24 -4.24
C GLN A 18 -7.58 -3.64 -5.52
N HIS A 19 -6.28 -3.37 -5.58
CA HIS A 19 -5.44 -3.81 -6.70
C HIS A 19 -5.27 -5.33 -6.75
N ASP A 20 -5.04 -5.99 -5.62
CA ASP A 20 -4.94 -7.45 -5.54
C ASP A 20 -6.28 -8.11 -5.95
N ASP A 21 -7.42 -7.59 -5.47
CA ASP A 21 -8.76 -8.07 -5.82
C ASP A 21 -9.03 -7.93 -7.33
N THR A 22 -8.68 -6.78 -7.91
CA THR A 22 -8.82 -6.55 -9.36
C THR A 22 -7.92 -7.49 -10.17
N GLY A 23 -6.71 -7.76 -9.70
CA GLY A 23 -5.79 -8.71 -10.33
C GLY A 23 -6.36 -10.12 -10.36
N GLU A 24 -6.92 -10.59 -9.25
CA GLU A 24 -7.57 -11.91 -9.19
C GLU A 24 -8.84 -11.99 -10.06
N GLU A 25 -9.62 -10.90 -10.17
CA GLU A 25 -10.78 -10.85 -11.08
C GLU A 25 -10.35 -10.96 -12.56
N VAL A 26 -9.28 -10.25 -12.95
CA VAL A 26 -8.70 -10.34 -14.30
C VAL A 26 -8.24 -11.77 -14.59
N LYS A 27 -7.53 -12.39 -13.66
CA LYS A 27 -7.05 -13.77 -13.77
C LYS A 27 -8.17 -14.80 -13.85
N SER A 28 -9.23 -14.62 -13.06
CA SER A 28 -10.43 -15.48 -13.09
C SER A 28 -11.12 -15.39 -14.47
N THR A 29 -11.35 -14.17 -14.95
CA THR A 29 -11.96 -13.91 -16.27
C THR A 29 -11.12 -14.50 -17.40
N ARG A 30 -9.80 -14.33 -17.33
CA ARG A 30 -8.84 -14.90 -18.30
C ARG A 30 -8.92 -16.42 -18.36
N THR A 31 -8.94 -17.06 -17.19
CA THR A 31 -9.04 -18.52 -17.09
C THR A 31 -10.36 -19.03 -17.67
N SER A 32 -11.48 -18.35 -17.40
CA SER A 32 -12.80 -18.72 -17.95
C SER A 32 -12.82 -18.63 -19.48
N LEU A 33 -12.38 -17.49 -20.03
CA LEU A 33 -12.36 -17.27 -21.48
C LEU A 33 -11.44 -18.25 -22.21
N GLY A 34 -10.28 -18.60 -21.62
CA GLY A 34 -9.39 -19.61 -22.16
C GLY A 34 -10.05 -20.99 -22.32
N VAL A 35 -10.86 -21.40 -21.33
CA VAL A 35 -11.61 -22.66 -21.39
C VAL A 35 -12.70 -22.62 -22.47
N GLU A 36 -13.44 -21.51 -22.57
CA GLU A 36 -14.49 -21.33 -23.58
C GLU A 36 -13.93 -21.37 -25.00
N ILE A 37 -12.82 -20.68 -25.23
CA ILE A 37 -12.17 -20.61 -26.54
C ILE A 37 -11.52 -21.94 -26.91
N ALA A 38 -10.87 -22.63 -25.97
CA ALA A 38 -10.37 -23.99 -26.19
C ALA A 38 -11.52 -24.96 -26.55
N THR A 39 -12.68 -24.82 -25.91
CA THR A 39 -13.87 -25.61 -26.21
C THR A 39 -14.38 -25.31 -27.63
N MET A 40 -14.53 -24.03 -28.00
CA MET A 40 -14.95 -23.64 -29.34
C MET A 40 -13.98 -24.10 -30.43
N ALA A 41 -12.67 -23.97 -30.20
CA ALA A 41 -11.62 -24.39 -31.12
C ALA A 41 -11.56 -25.91 -31.27
N SER A 42 -11.91 -26.67 -30.23
CA SER A 42 -11.99 -28.13 -30.32
C SER A 42 -13.16 -28.61 -31.20
N GLN A 43 -14.26 -27.85 -31.23
CA GLN A 43 -15.49 -28.18 -31.95
C GLN A 43 -15.53 -27.62 -33.37
N ASN A 44 -14.75 -26.58 -33.65
CA ASN A 44 -14.79 -25.84 -34.92
C ASN A 44 -13.39 -25.73 -35.52
N LYS A 45 -13.24 -26.07 -36.80
CA LYS A 45 -11.97 -25.95 -37.54
C LYS A 45 -12.12 -24.92 -38.65
N GLY A 46 -11.11 -24.06 -38.82
CA GLY A 46 -11.06 -23.09 -39.92
C GLY A 46 -10.33 -21.80 -39.55
N ALA A 47 -10.06 -20.98 -40.56
CA ALA A 47 -9.29 -19.74 -40.41
C ALA A 47 -9.90 -18.76 -39.39
N MET A 48 -11.22 -18.77 -39.22
CA MET A 48 -11.91 -17.92 -38.25
C MET A 48 -11.61 -18.30 -36.79
N ILE A 49 -11.57 -19.60 -36.47
CA ILE A 49 -11.19 -20.09 -35.14
C ILE A 49 -9.72 -19.84 -34.86
N GLN A 50 -8.88 -19.97 -35.89
CA GLN A 50 -7.46 -19.63 -35.75
C GLN A 50 -7.28 -18.16 -35.40
N ALA A 51 -7.97 -17.26 -36.12
CA ALA A 51 -7.94 -15.83 -35.83
C ALA A 51 -8.49 -15.50 -34.44
N LEU A 52 -9.54 -16.18 -33.98
CA LEU A 52 -10.06 -16.02 -32.62
C LEU A 52 -9.04 -16.45 -31.55
N ASN A 53 -8.36 -17.58 -31.76
CA ASN A 53 -7.29 -18.04 -30.88
C ASN A 53 -6.14 -17.03 -30.83
N ASP A 54 -5.73 -16.49 -31.98
CA ASP A 54 -4.62 -15.53 -32.06
C ASP A 54 -4.96 -14.22 -31.32
N VAL A 55 -6.18 -13.70 -31.51
CA VAL A 55 -6.68 -12.53 -30.76
C VAL A 55 -6.74 -12.82 -29.27
N HIS A 56 -7.20 -14.00 -28.88
CA HIS A 56 -7.27 -14.38 -27.48
C HIS A 56 -5.90 -14.53 -26.83
N MET A 57 -4.92 -15.10 -27.53
CA MET A 57 -3.55 -15.20 -27.03
C MET A 57 -2.92 -13.82 -26.78
N GLU A 58 -3.14 -12.85 -27.67
CA GLU A 58 -2.64 -11.49 -27.46
C GLU A 58 -3.38 -10.80 -26.30
N TRP A 59 -4.69 -11.00 -26.19
CA TRP A 59 -5.46 -10.50 -25.06
C TRP A 59 -4.99 -11.12 -23.72
N ASP A 60 -4.76 -12.42 -23.68
CA ASP A 60 -4.23 -13.17 -22.52
C ASP A 60 -2.88 -12.61 -22.06
N ARG A 61 -1.98 -12.34 -23.02
CA ARG A 61 -0.67 -11.72 -22.77
C ARG A 61 -0.79 -10.31 -22.19
N GLN A 62 -1.73 -9.51 -22.68
CA GLN A 62 -1.97 -8.17 -22.15
C GLN A 62 -2.58 -8.23 -20.74
N CYS A 63 -3.52 -9.14 -20.50
CA CYS A 63 -4.08 -9.36 -19.16
C CYS A 63 -3.01 -9.81 -18.16
N LEU A 64 -2.08 -10.68 -18.54
CA LEU A 64 -0.91 -11.04 -17.71
C LEU A 64 -0.06 -9.82 -17.36
N THR A 65 0.14 -8.91 -18.31
CA THR A 65 0.90 -7.68 -18.07
C THR A 65 0.20 -6.79 -17.04
N VAL A 66 -1.11 -6.59 -17.19
CA VAL A 66 -1.94 -5.81 -16.25
C VAL A 66 -1.96 -6.44 -14.86
N GLU A 67 -2.14 -7.76 -14.75
CA GLU A 67 -2.09 -8.50 -13.48
C GLU A 67 -0.75 -8.27 -12.76
N ASN A 68 0.36 -8.40 -13.48
CA ASN A 68 1.69 -8.18 -12.92
C ASN A 68 1.91 -6.74 -12.45
N GLU A 69 1.42 -5.76 -13.22
CA GLU A 69 1.50 -4.34 -12.83
C GLU A 69 0.64 -4.03 -11.60
N LEU A 70 -0.56 -4.60 -11.50
CA LEU A 70 -1.44 -4.47 -10.33
C LEU A 70 -0.77 -5.02 -9.07
N HIS A 71 -0.19 -6.22 -9.14
CA HIS A 71 0.55 -6.79 -8.02
C HIS A 71 1.80 -5.99 -7.66
N ALA A 72 2.55 -5.50 -8.65
CA ALA A 72 3.71 -4.65 -8.41
C ALA A 72 3.32 -3.33 -7.72
N MET A 73 2.20 -2.72 -8.13
CA MET A 73 1.63 -1.54 -7.46
C MET A 73 1.20 -1.86 -6.04
N ALA A 74 0.48 -2.96 -5.82
CA ALA A 74 0.08 -3.39 -4.48
C ALA A 74 1.29 -3.63 -3.56
N GLN A 75 2.37 -4.22 -4.08
CA GLN A 75 3.62 -4.41 -3.35
C GLN A 75 4.29 -3.06 -2.99
N ALA A 76 4.44 -2.16 -3.97
CA ALA A 76 5.04 -0.85 -3.74
C ALA A 76 4.24 -0.01 -2.71
N ILE A 77 2.92 -0.13 -2.74
CA ILE A 77 2.03 0.53 -1.78
C ILE A 77 2.17 -0.07 -0.37
N ARG A 78 2.31 -1.39 -0.26
CA ARG A 78 2.59 -2.07 1.02
C ARG A 78 3.93 -1.62 1.60
N ASP A 79 4.98 -1.55 0.78
CA ASP A 79 6.31 -1.09 1.20
C ASP A 79 6.30 0.37 1.65
N ALA A 80 5.60 1.24 0.91
CA ALA A 80 5.42 2.64 1.28
C ALA A 80 4.67 2.78 2.62
N SER A 81 3.61 2.00 2.82
CA SER A 81 2.83 1.99 4.06
C SER A 81 3.67 1.56 5.26
N ALA A 82 4.47 0.50 5.10
CA ALA A 82 5.38 0.03 6.14
C ALA A 82 6.41 1.10 6.51
N LYS A 83 7.00 1.78 5.51
CA LYS A 83 7.94 2.88 5.72
C LYS A 83 7.32 4.04 6.50
N TYR A 84 6.09 4.43 6.17
CA TYR A 84 5.38 5.49 6.91
C TYR A 84 5.12 5.09 8.36
N GLN A 85 4.73 3.84 8.62
CA GLN A 85 4.51 3.34 9.99
C GLN A 85 5.81 3.33 10.81
N THR A 86 6.94 2.91 10.23
CA THR A 86 8.24 2.94 10.91
C THR A 86 8.67 4.38 11.22
N GLN A 87 8.51 5.30 10.27
CA GLN A 87 8.81 6.72 10.50
C GLN A 87 7.97 7.32 11.62
N ASP A 88 6.68 6.98 11.68
CA ASP A 88 5.79 7.41 12.76
C ASP A 88 6.23 6.87 14.13
N GLN A 89 6.65 5.59 14.21
CA GLN A 89 7.17 5.00 15.44
C GLN A 89 8.45 5.68 15.91
N ASP A 90 9.41 5.93 15.00
CA ASP A 90 10.66 6.63 15.29
C ASP A 90 10.43 8.05 15.79
N ILE A 91 9.51 8.79 15.15
CA ILE A 91 9.14 10.15 15.57
C ILE A 91 8.46 10.11 16.92
N ALA A 92 7.50 9.20 17.13
CA ALA A 92 6.80 9.06 18.40
C ALA A 92 7.76 8.71 19.55
N GLU A 93 8.75 7.85 19.31
CA GLU A 93 9.77 7.51 20.30
C GLU A 93 10.71 8.69 20.60
N LYS A 94 11.16 9.43 19.57
CA LYS A 94 11.96 10.65 19.75
C LYS A 94 11.20 11.72 20.54
N VAL A 95 9.92 11.94 20.23
CA VAL A 95 9.05 12.85 20.98
C VAL A 95 8.86 12.39 22.42
N ARG A 96 8.65 11.09 22.66
CA ARG A 96 8.54 10.54 24.02
C ARG A 96 9.81 10.76 24.83
N ARG A 97 10.98 10.47 24.26
CA ARG A 97 12.29 10.68 24.90
C ARG A 97 12.60 12.16 25.13
N GLY A 98 12.25 13.04 24.18
CA GLY A 98 12.42 14.49 24.31
C GLY A 98 11.47 15.13 25.33
N GLY A 99 10.22 14.66 25.39
CA GLY A 99 9.21 15.13 26.35
C GLY A 99 9.47 14.73 27.79
N THR A 100 10.25 13.65 28.04
CA THR A 100 10.72 13.30 29.39
C THR A 100 11.91 14.14 29.87
N GLY A 101 12.49 14.99 29.00
CA GLY A 101 13.70 15.78 29.29
C GLY A 101 13.48 17.27 29.60
N THR A 102 12.26 17.79 29.50
CA THR A 102 12.00 19.23 29.67
C THR A 102 11.59 19.62 31.10
N HIS A 103 12.59 20.12 31.84
CA HIS A 103 12.49 21.22 32.79
C HIS A 103 11.66 21.00 34.09
N ARG A 104 12.23 20.27 35.06
CA ARG A 104 11.90 20.48 36.47
C ARG A 104 12.57 21.78 36.92
N VAL A 105 11.87 22.91 36.76
CA VAL A 105 12.22 24.13 37.51
C VAL A 105 12.06 23.78 38.98
N VAL A 106 13.18 23.61 39.68
CA VAL A 106 13.17 23.58 41.15
C VAL A 106 12.78 25.00 41.57
N PRO A 107 11.67 25.21 42.29
CA PRO A 107 11.38 26.54 42.82
C PRO A 107 12.49 26.86 43.82
N THR A 108 13.33 27.83 43.52
CA THR A 108 14.22 28.43 44.51
C THR A 108 13.33 29.05 45.59
N SER A 109 13.43 28.53 46.81
CA SER A 109 12.66 29.00 47.97
C SER A 109 12.89 30.51 48.20
N PRO A 110 11.87 31.30 48.58
CA PRO A 110 11.96 32.76 48.71
C PRO A 110 12.77 33.31 49.88
N SER A 111 13.70 32.55 50.48
CA SER A 111 14.30 32.91 51.77
C SER A 111 15.63 33.68 51.69
N GLU A 112 16.10 34.10 50.52
CA GLU A 112 17.38 34.83 50.36
C GLU A 112 17.25 36.27 49.82
N MET A 113 16.05 36.87 49.87
CA MET A 113 15.85 38.30 49.58
C MET A 113 15.89 39.16 50.86
N GLY A 114 16.85 38.88 51.75
CA GLY A 114 17.09 39.63 52.98
C GLY A 114 18.52 40.17 53.01
N GLY A 115 18.81 41.27 52.30
CA GLY A 115 20.14 41.86 52.39
C GLY A 115 20.54 42.90 51.36
N PHE A 116 19.63 43.69 50.78
CA PHE A 116 20.04 44.80 49.91
C PHE A 116 19.07 45.98 49.96
N LEU A 117 18.94 46.62 51.13
CA LEU A 117 18.70 48.06 51.20
C LEU A 117 19.40 48.59 52.46
N LYS A 118 20.46 49.37 52.23
CA LYS A 118 21.05 50.31 53.19
C LYS A 118 20.12 51.52 53.32
#